data_AF-Q4H1F2-F1
#
_entry.id   AF-Q4H1F2-F1
#
_cell.length_a   1.000
_cell.length_b   1.000
_cell.length_c   1.000
_cell.angle_alpha   90.00
_cell.angle_beta   90.00
_cell.angle_gamma   90.00
#
_symmetry.space_group_name_H-M   'P 1'
#
loop_
_entity.id
_entity.type
_entity.pdbx_description
1 polymer ?
#
loop_
_entity_poly.entity_id
_entity_poly.type
_entity_poly.pdbx_seq_one_letter_code
_entity_poly.pdbx_strand_id
1 'polypeptide(L)' 'EAYVMAGVGGSPYVSRLLGICLTSTVQLVTQLMPYGCLLDHVRENRGRLGSQDLLNWCMQIAK' A
#
# COMPACT_ATOMS: atom_id res chain seq x y z
N GLU A 1 -18.17 1.00 0.96
CA GLU A 1 -16.74 0.63 0.95
C GLU A 1 -16.04 0.88 -0.39
N ALA A 2 -16.30 0.12 -1.46
CA ALA A 2 -15.49 0.24 -2.69
C ALA A 2 -15.58 1.61 -3.41
N TYR A 3 -16.72 2.30 -3.31
CA TYR A 3 -16.85 3.69 -3.78
C TYR A 3 -15.92 4.66 -3.02
N VAL A 4 -15.77 4.47 -1.71
CA VAL A 4 -14.84 5.26 -0.88
C VAL A 4 -13.39 4.97 -1.30
N MET A 5 -13.05 3.70 -1.56
CA MET A 5 -11.73 3.29 -2.02
C MET A 5 -11.38 3.81 -3.42
N ALA A 6 -12.35 3.90 -4.33
CA ALA A 6 -12.18 4.52 -5.64
C ALA A 6 -11.97 6.06 -5.55
N GLY A 7 -12.49 6.69 -4.49
CA GLY A 7 -12.33 8.12 -4.23
C GLY A 7 -10.95 8.54 -3.73
N VAL A 8 -10.10 7.61 -3.26
CA VAL A 8 -8.74 7.88 -2.73
C VAL A 8 -7.70 8.01 -3.86
N GLY A 9 -8.07 8.59 -5.00
CA GLY A 9 -7.22 8.65 -6.19
C GLY A 9 -6.01 9.60 -6.10
N GLY A 10 -6.04 10.55 -5.15
CA GLY A 10 -5.08 11.66 -5.05
C GLY A 10 -3.83 11.40 -4.20
N SER A 11 -3.84 10.41 -3.30
CA SER A 11 -2.68 10.11 -2.46
C SER A 11 -1.74 9.09 -3.15
N PRO A 12 -0.43 9.36 -3.27
CA PRO A 12 0.53 8.42 -3.82
C PRO A 12 0.89 7.28 -2.84
N TYR A 13 0.49 7.37 -1.57
CA TYR A 13 0.87 6.43 -0.51
C TYR A 13 -0.15 5.32 -0.25
N VAL A 14 -1.27 5.32 -0.99
CA VAL A 14 -2.34 4.33 -0.84
C VAL A 14 -2.44 3.49 -2.12
N SER A 15 -2.64 2.19 -1.95
CA SER A 15 -2.89 1.29 -3.09
C SER A 15 -4.24 1.63 -3.74
N ARG A 16 -4.20 2.13 -4.98
CA ARG A 16 -5.40 2.54 -5.70
C ARG A 16 -6.24 1.33 -6.10
N LEU A 17 -7.55 1.41 -5.85
CA LEU A 17 -8.52 0.53 -6.46
C LEU A 17 -8.65 0.87 -7.95
N LEU A 18 -8.25 -0.05 -8.83
CA LEU A 18 -8.37 0.09 -10.29
C LEU A 18 -9.74 -0.39 -10.81
N GLY A 19 -10.36 -1.36 -10.13
CA GLY A 19 -11.67 -1.86 -10.50
C GLY A 19 -12.17 -3.01 -9.64
N ILE A 20 -13.40 -3.40 -9.89
CA ILE A 20 -14.06 -4.55 -9.25
C ILE A 20 -14.55 -5.47 -10.37
N CYS A 21 -14.20 -6.74 -10.29
CA CYS A 21 -14.70 -7.75 -11.21
C CYS A 21 -15.85 -8.51 -10.54
N LEU A 22 -17.04 -8.47 -11.14
CA LEU A 22 -18.24 -9.15 -10.64
C LEU A 22 -18.47 -10.43 -11.46
N THR A 23 -17.73 -11.49 -11.13
CA THR A 23 -17.95 -12.84 -11.68
C THR A 23 -18.59 -13.74 -10.61
N SER A 24 -18.50 -15.06 -10.75
CA SER A 24 -18.95 -16.02 -9.72
C SER A 24 -18.28 -15.78 -8.36
N THR A 25 -17.11 -15.15 -8.34
CA THR A 25 -16.47 -14.59 -7.14
C THR A 25 -16.14 -13.12 -7.37
N VAL A 26 -16.42 -12.27 -6.38
CA VAL A 26 -16.04 -10.85 -6.45
C VAL A 26 -14.52 -10.73 -6.33
N GLN A 27 -13.89 -10.03 -7.28
CA GLN A 27 -12.45 -9.75 -7.25
C GLN A 27 -12.20 -8.25 -7.17
N LEU A 28 -11.21 -7.86 -6.37
CA LEU A 28 -10.74 -6.49 -6.25
C LEU A 28 -9.45 -6.33 -7.04
N VAL A 29 -9.41 -5.40 -7.99
CA VAL A 29 -8.22 -5.12 -8.80
C VAL A 29 -7.57 -3.85 -8.27
N THR A 30 -6.37 -3.96 -7.70
CA THR A 30 -5.60 -2.82 -7.19
C THR A 30 -4.30 -2.62 -7.98
N GLN A 31 -3.62 -1.48 -7.77
CA GLN A 31 -2.26 -1.32 -8.28
C GLN A 31 -1.32 -2.37 -7.68
N LEU A 32 -0.30 -2.76 -8.45
CA LEU A 32 0.74 -3.68 -8.00
C LEU A 32 1.75 -2.93 -7.11
N MET A 33 2.06 -3.50 -5.95
CA MET A 33 3.13 -3.04 -5.07
C MET A 33 4.35 -3.98 -5.24
N PRO A 34 5.37 -3.59 -6.02
CA PRO A 34 6.44 -4.52 -6.45
C PRO A 34 7.35 -5.00 -5.31
N TYR A 35 7.41 -4.26 -4.21
CA TYR A 35 8.29 -4.56 -3.06
C TYR A 35 7.61 -5.33 -1.93
N GLY A 36 6.33 -5.70 -2.10
CA GLY A 36 5.61 -6.48 -1.10
C GLY A 36 5.37 -5.74 0.22
N CYS A 37 5.46 -6.48 1.33
CA CYS A 37 5.06 -6.03 2.66
C CYS A 37 6.20 -5.28 3.38
N LEU A 38 5.90 -4.09 3.91
CA LEU A 38 6.86 -3.29 4.68
C LEU A 38 7.36 -4.02 5.94
N LEU A 39 6.50 -4.78 6.62
CA LEU A 39 6.89 -5.51 7.82
C LEU A 39 7.94 -6.59 7.54
N ASP A 40 7.76 -7.32 6.44
CA ASP A 40 8.71 -8.36 6.03
C ASP A 40 10.04 -7.72 5.65
N HIS A 41 9.99 -6.61 4.89
CA HIS A 41 11.18 -5.83 4.57
C HIS A 41 11.96 -5.36 5.81
N VAL A 42 11.26 -4.86 6.84
CA VAL A 42 11.88 -4.42 8.10
C VAL A 42 12.51 -5.59 8.87
N ARG A 43 11.86 -6.76 8.87
CA ARG A 43 12.38 -7.97 9.51
C ARG A 43 13.64 -8.48 8.82
N GLU A 44 13.63 -8.53 7.50
CA GLU A 44 14.75 -9.01 6.68
C GLU A 44 15.98 -8.08 6.74
N ASN A 45 15.76 -6.78 6.90
CA ASN A 45 16.84 -5.76 6.91
C ASN A 45 17.14 -5.23 8.32
N ARG A 46 16.82 -6.01 9.35
CA ARG A 46 17.06 -5.62 10.74
C ARG A 46 18.54 -5.24 10.96
N GLY A 47 18.77 -4.06 11.54
CA GLY A 47 20.12 -3.54 11.81
C GLY A 47 20.80 -2.87 10.61
N ARG A 48 20.18 -2.88 9.43
CA ARG A 48 20.66 -2.16 8.22
C ARG A 48 19.86 -0.90 7.91
N LEU A 49 18.70 -0.73 8.55
CA LEU A 49 17.80 0.39 8.34
C LEU A 49 18.20 1.59 9.20
N GLY A 50 18.26 2.78 8.60
CA GLY A 50 18.52 4.03 9.31
C GLY A 50 17.26 4.60 9.97
N SER A 51 17.44 5.46 10.96
CA SER A 51 16.33 6.19 11.61
C SER A 51 15.55 7.07 10.63
N GLN A 52 16.24 7.65 9.65
CA GLN A 52 15.62 8.48 8.61
C GLN A 52 14.66 7.68 7.71
N ASP A 53 15.00 6.43 7.37
CA ASP A 53 14.14 5.58 6.53
C ASP A 53 12.82 5.29 7.23
N LEU A 54 12.90 4.91 8.52
CA LEU A 54 11.73 4.67 9.37
C LEU A 54 10.87 5.93 9.50
N LEU A 55 11.50 7.08 9.76
CA LEU A 55 10.77 8.36 9.90
C LEU A 55 10.07 8.75 8.60
N ASN A 56 10.73 8.55 7.45
CA ASN A 56 10.14 8.79 6.14
C ASN A 56 8.93 7.89 5.90
N TRP A 57 9.02 6.59 6.21
CA TRP A 57 7.87 5.68 6.07
C TRP A 57 6.73 6.06 7.01
N CYS A 58 7.01 6.42 8.26
CA CYS A 58 5.98 6.94 9.17
C CYS A 58 5.30 8.19 8.60
N MET A 59 6.07 9.11 8.02
CA MET A 59 5.52 10.30 7.37
C MET A 59 4.64 9.96 6.15
N GLN A 60 5.04 8.97 5.35
CA GLN A 60 4.26 8.52 4.19
C GLN A 60 2.94 7.86 4.60
N ILE A 61 2.95 7.07 5.68
CA ILE A 61 1.75 6.41 6.21
C ILE A 61 0.78 7.41 6.84
N ALA A 62 1.30 8.46 7.48
CA ALA A 62 0.49 9.48 8.12
C ALA A 62 -0.16 10.48 7.13
N LYS A 63 0.28 10.49 5.88
CA LYS A 63 -0.19 11.39 4.81
C LYS A 63 -1.28 10.75 3.96
#